data_AF-A0A5B7H7D3-F1
#
_entry.id   AF-A0A5B7H7D3-F1
#
_cell.length_a   1.000
_cell.length_b   1.000
_cell.length_c   1.000
_cell.angle_alpha   90.00
_cell.angle_beta   90.00
_cell.angle_gamma   90.00
#
_symmetry.space_group_name_H-M   'P 1'
#
loop_
_entity.id
_entity.type
_entity.pdbx_description
1 polymer ?
#
loop_
_entity_poly.entity_id
_entity_poly.type
_entity_poly.pdbx_seq_one_letter_code
_entity_poly.pdbx_strand_id
1 'polypeptide(L)'
;MISKRESAPKHHKMMVGSAVQWVRAVLGAITVEPVMLVDGACKEAMLIYTENVQMNKICSVKLGYSPEVCANLTAHPQESVNVQREFSLFAFYNSILMSIPPLIFILFMGAWSDKYGRKVRLCHII
;
A
#
# COMPACT_ATOMS: atom_id res chain seq x y z
N MET A 1 4.09 0.10 -64.10
CA MET A 1 4.21 0.78 -62.79
C MET A 1 2.97 0.40 -61.97
N ILE A 2 2.94 -0.77 -61.33
CA ILE A 2 3.35 -1.01 -59.93
C ILE A 2 3.02 0.19 -59.01
N SER A 3 1.93 0.05 -58.24
CA SER A 3 1.86 0.58 -56.87
C SER A 3 0.88 -0.27 -56.07
N LYS A 4 1.37 -1.37 -55.51
CA LYS A 4 0.71 -2.13 -54.44
C LYS A 4 0.34 -1.17 -53.30
N ARG A 5 -0.95 -1.06 -52.97
CA ARG A 5 -1.39 -0.53 -51.67
C ARG A 5 -1.83 -1.73 -50.83
N GLU A 6 -0.85 -2.37 -50.21
CA GLU A 6 -1.03 -3.49 -49.28
C GLU A 6 -1.86 -3.00 -48.09
N SER A 7 -3.14 -3.35 -48.10
CA SER A 7 -4.11 -2.92 -47.09
C SER A 7 -4.08 -3.93 -45.95
N ALA A 8 -3.38 -3.57 -44.88
CA ALA A 8 -3.23 -4.35 -43.65
C ALA A 8 -4.55 -4.93 -43.10
N PRO A 9 -4.53 -6.10 -42.44
CA PRO A 9 -5.71 -6.89 -42.11
C PRO A 9 -6.64 -6.18 -41.09
N LYS A 10 -7.92 -6.04 -41.47
CA LYS A 10 -9.01 -5.44 -40.68
C LYS A 10 -9.31 -6.15 -39.35
N HIS A 11 -8.75 -7.34 -39.11
CA HIS A 11 -9.03 -8.17 -37.94
C HIS A 11 -8.50 -7.59 -36.62
N HIS A 12 -7.40 -6.82 -36.64
CA HIS A 12 -6.82 -6.24 -35.42
C HIS A 12 -7.66 -5.10 -34.82
N LYS A 13 -8.40 -4.34 -35.65
CA LYS A 13 -9.18 -3.18 -35.19
C LYS A 13 -10.51 -3.55 -34.50
N MET A 14 -10.98 -4.78 -34.66
CA MET A 14 -12.27 -5.23 -34.11
C MET A 14 -12.14 -5.83 -32.70
N MET A 15 -11.05 -6.56 -32.39
CA MET A 15 -10.78 -7.04 -31.02
C MET A 15 -10.47 -5.90 -30.04
N VAL A 16 -9.74 -4.87 -30.49
CA VAL A 16 -9.38 -3.72 -29.63
C VAL A 16 -10.60 -2.87 -29.28
N GLY A 17 -11.57 -2.72 -30.19
CA GLY A 17 -12.81 -1.97 -29.92
C GLY A 17 -13.67 -2.59 -28.82
N SER A 18 -13.84 -3.92 -28.86
CA SER A 18 -14.62 -4.66 -27.85
C SER A 18 -13.90 -4.70 -26.49
N ALA A 19 -12.58 -4.91 -26.48
CA ALA A 19 -11.78 -4.90 -25.25
C ALA A 19 -11.79 -3.51 -24.58
N VAL A 20 -11.66 -2.43 -25.36
CA VAL A 20 -11.70 -1.05 -24.82
C VAL A 20 -13.10 -0.70 -24.29
N GLN A 21 -14.15 -1.17 -24.94
CA GLN A 21 -15.53 -0.93 -24.50
C GLN A 21 -15.88 -1.76 -23.26
N TRP A 22 -15.37 -2.99 -23.16
CA TRP A 22 -15.45 -3.82 -21.95
C TRP A 22 -14.66 -3.21 -20.79
N VAL A 23 -13.44 -2.72 -21.02
CA VAL A 23 -12.64 -2.02 -20.00
C VAL A 23 -13.36 -0.76 -19.51
N ARG A 24 -14.01 0.01 -20.39
CA ARG A 24 -14.82 1.17 -19.98
C ARG A 24 -16.07 0.80 -19.19
N ALA A 25 -16.73 -0.30 -19.54
CA ALA A 25 -17.89 -0.80 -18.80
C ALA A 25 -17.47 -1.32 -17.41
N VAL A 26 -16.33 -2.02 -17.33
CA VAL A 26 -15.74 -2.48 -16.06
C VAL A 26 -15.31 -1.29 -15.21
N LEU A 27 -14.62 -0.29 -15.78
CA LEU A 27 -14.22 0.93 -15.07
C LEU A 27 -15.42 1.73 -14.54
N GLY A 28 -16.56 1.72 -15.24
CA GLY A 28 -17.81 2.34 -14.78
C GLY A 28 -18.55 1.53 -13.70
N ALA A 29 -18.21 0.24 -13.55
CA ALA A 29 -18.82 -0.68 -12.58
C ALA A 29 -17.93 -0.96 -11.35
N ILE A 30 -16.69 -0.45 -11.32
CA ILE A 30 -15.82 -0.56 -10.14
C ILE A 30 -16.40 0.31 -9.03
N THR A 31 -17.05 -0.35 -8.06
CA THR A 31 -17.36 0.24 -6.76
C THR A 31 -16.08 0.36 -5.93
N VAL A 32 -16.09 1.19 -4.88
CA VAL A 32 -14.94 1.37 -4.00
C VAL A 32 -14.59 0.11 -3.19
N GLU A 33 -15.56 -0.78 -3.01
CA GLU A 33 -15.50 -1.99 -2.17
C GLU A 33 -14.43 -3.00 -2.62
N PRO A 34 -14.39 -3.48 -3.89
CA PRO A 34 -13.37 -4.42 -4.35
C PRO A 34 -11.95 -3.82 -4.29
N VAL A 35 -11.81 -2.51 -4.50
CA VAL A 35 -10.51 -1.83 -4.42
C VAL A 35 -10.01 -1.79 -2.98
N MET A 36 -10.88 -1.46 -2.02
CA MET A 36 -10.52 -1.44 -0.59
C MET A 36 -10.15 -2.84 -0.07
N LEU A 37 -10.84 -3.89 -0.54
CA LEU A 37 -10.53 -5.28 -0.16
C LEU A 37 -9.14 -5.70 -0.64
N VAL A 38 -8.80 -5.42 -1.90
CA VAL A 38 -7.50 -5.79 -2.47
C VAL A 38 -6.37 -4.97 -1.82
N ASP A 39 -6.57 -3.65 -1.66
CA ASP A 39 -5.59 -2.77 -1.00
C ASP A 39 -5.32 -3.21 0.46
N GLY A 40 -6.37 -3.52 1.22
CA GLY A 40 -6.24 -4.03 2.59
C GLY A 40 -5.45 -5.33 2.64
N ALA A 41 -5.77 -6.31 1.79
CA ALA A 41 -5.06 -7.58 1.74
C ALA A 41 -3.57 -7.41 1.38
N CYS A 42 -3.26 -6.54 0.41
CA CYS A 42 -1.88 -6.23 0.04
C CYS A 42 -1.10 -5.56 1.18
N LYS A 43 -1.74 -4.65 1.92
CA LYS A 43 -1.12 -3.96 3.05
C LYS A 43 -0.77 -4.90 4.20
N GLU A 44 -1.68 -5.77 4.60
CA GLU A 44 -1.43 -6.72 5.69
C GLU A 44 -0.32 -7.73 5.31
N ALA A 45 -0.30 -8.18 4.05
CA ALA A 45 0.79 -9.03 3.55
C ALA A 45 2.15 -8.32 3.61
N MET A 46 2.20 -7.04 3.23
CA MET A 46 3.42 -6.23 3.29
C MET A 46 3.87 -5.96 4.73
N LEU A 47 2.92 -5.80 5.66
CA LEU A 47 3.20 -5.59 7.08
C LEU A 47 3.96 -6.78 7.65
N ILE A 48 3.43 -8.00 7.51
CA ILE A 48 4.06 -9.23 8.02
C ILE A 48 5.48 -9.40 7.46
N TYR A 49 5.67 -9.15 6.16
CA TYR A 49 7.00 -9.22 5.55
C TYR A 49 7.98 -8.21 6.18
N THR A 50 7.52 -6.97 6.38
CA THR A 50 8.34 -5.89 6.94
C THR A 50 8.74 -6.20 8.39
N GLU A 51 7.82 -6.71 9.20
CA GLU A 51 8.08 -7.11 10.60
C GLU A 51 9.17 -8.18 10.67
N ASN A 52 9.11 -9.21 9.82
CA ASN A 52 10.13 -10.26 9.75
C ASN A 52 11.52 -9.72 9.39
N VAL A 53 11.59 -8.79 8.42
CA VAL A 53 12.87 -8.18 8.02
C VAL A 53 13.42 -7.27 9.12
N GLN A 54 12.55 -6.51 9.80
CA GLN A 54 12.94 -5.64 10.92
C GLN A 54 13.48 -6.44 12.10
N MET A 55 12.83 -7.54 12.48
CA MET A 55 13.32 -8.44 13.54
C MET A 55 14.73 -8.97 13.23
N ASN A 56 14.96 -9.42 11.99
CA ASN A 56 16.28 -9.87 11.53
C ASN A 56 17.35 -8.76 11.56
N LYS A 57 16.97 -7.53 11.18
CA LYS A 57 17.88 -6.37 11.23
C LYS A 57 18.19 -5.94 12.66
N ILE A 58 17.23 -6.01 13.57
CA ILE A 58 17.47 -5.69 14.99
C ILE A 58 18.41 -6.74 15.61
N CYS A 59 18.15 -8.02 15.34
CA CYS A 59 19.00 -9.11 15.83
C CYS A 59 20.47 -8.99 15.36
N SER A 60 20.68 -8.73 14.07
CA SER A 60 22.04 -8.65 13.48
C SER A 60 22.73 -7.30 13.64
N VAL A 61 22.02 -6.18 13.46
CA VAL A 61 22.61 -4.83 13.39
C VAL A 61 22.57 -4.12 14.74
N LYS A 62 21.45 -4.21 15.48
CA LYS A 62 21.31 -3.52 16.78
C LYS A 62 21.95 -4.29 17.92
N LEU A 63 21.73 -5.61 17.98
CA LEU A 63 22.21 -6.47 19.07
C LEU A 63 23.53 -7.18 18.73
N GLY A 64 23.88 -7.31 17.45
CA GLY A 64 25.16 -7.89 17.02
C GLY A 64 25.26 -9.40 17.23
N TYR A 65 24.13 -10.13 17.27
CA TYR A 65 24.14 -11.59 17.45
C TYR A 65 24.63 -12.33 16.20
N SER A 66 25.17 -13.55 16.39
CA SER A 66 25.55 -14.43 15.28
C SER A 66 24.33 -14.73 14.40
N PRO A 67 24.49 -14.84 13.06
CA PRO A 67 23.41 -15.23 12.15
C PRO A 67 22.74 -16.57 12.53
N GLU A 68 23.46 -17.48 13.18
CA GLU A 68 22.92 -18.76 13.66
C GLU A 68 21.92 -18.57 14.80
N VAL A 69 22.19 -17.61 15.70
CA VAL A 69 21.28 -17.25 16.79
C VAL A 69 20.06 -16.55 16.22
N CYS A 70 20.24 -15.64 15.25
CA CYS A 70 19.13 -14.95 14.59
C CYS A 70 18.24 -15.88 13.76
N ALA A 71 18.77 -16.98 13.23
CA ALA A 71 17.98 -18.00 12.53
C ALA A 71 17.18 -18.90 13.49
N ASN A 72 17.62 -19.03 14.75
CA ASN A 72 17.00 -19.92 15.75
C ASN A 72 16.67 -19.18 17.06
N LEU A 73 15.85 -18.13 16.98
CA LEU A 73 15.38 -17.40 18.17
C LEU A 73 14.54 -18.28 19.11
N THR A 74 13.95 -19.37 18.62
CA THR A 74 13.12 -20.27 19.44
C THR A 74 13.94 -21.05 20.47
N ALA A 75 15.20 -21.37 20.17
CA ALA A 75 16.11 -22.03 21.10
C ALA A 75 16.67 -21.09 22.18
N HIS A 76 16.51 -19.77 22.00
CA HIS A 76 17.17 -18.72 22.76
C HIS A 76 16.14 -17.71 23.32
N PRO A 77 15.42 -18.06 24.41
CA PRO A 77 14.30 -17.26 24.92
C PRO A 77 14.73 -15.91 25.52
N GLN A 78 15.95 -15.77 26.01
CA GLN A 78 16.43 -14.49 26.57
C GLN A 78 16.72 -13.48 25.46
N GLU A 79 17.37 -13.97 24.40
CA GLU A 79 17.72 -13.21 23.21
C GLU A 79 16.46 -12.80 22.43
N SER A 80 15.47 -13.68 22.33
CA SER A 80 14.20 -13.36 21.65
C SER A 80 13.41 -12.25 22.37
N VAL A 81 13.37 -12.27 23.70
CA VAL A 81 12.75 -11.19 24.50
C VAL A 81 13.46 -9.86 24.28
N ASN A 82 14.79 -9.86 24.24
CA ASN A 82 15.56 -8.64 23.99
C ASN A 82 15.32 -8.08 22.58
N VAL A 83 15.33 -8.94 21.54
CA VAL A 83 15.03 -8.52 20.17
C VAL A 83 13.61 -7.94 20.09
N GLN A 84 12.62 -8.61 20.70
CA GLN A 84 11.24 -8.17 20.68
C GLN A 84 11.04 -6.84 21.42
N ARG A 85 11.77 -6.60 22.51
CA ARG A 85 11.77 -5.32 23.23
C ARG A 85 12.27 -4.17 22.35
N GLU A 86 13.42 -4.37 21.71
CA GLU A 86 14.01 -3.37 20.80
C GLU A 86 13.12 -3.11 19.58
N PHE A 87 12.51 -4.17 19.02
CA PHE A 87 11.52 -4.06 17.95
C PHE A 87 10.31 -3.23 18.36
N SER A 88 9.77 -3.47 19.55
CA SER A 88 8.59 -2.76 20.06
C SER A 88 8.88 -1.27 20.24
N LEU A 89 10.06 -0.92 20.76
CA LEU A 89 10.50 0.48 20.87
C LEU A 89 10.66 1.12 19.49
N PHE A 90 11.32 0.43 18.54
CA PHE A 90 11.50 0.93 17.18
C PHE A 90 10.16 1.17 16.47
N ALA A 91 9.24 0.20 16.53
CA ALA A 91 7.91 0.30 15.95
C ALA A 91 7.09 1.44 16.57
N PHE A 92 7.18 1.61 17.90
CA PHE A 92 6.53 2.70 18.62
C PHE A 92 7.02 4.07 18.14
N TYR A 93 8.35 4.29 18.11
CA TYR A 93 8.91 5.57 17.61
C TYR A 93 8.56 5.82 16.15
N ASN A 94 8.61 4.79 15.30
CA ASN A 94 8.26 4.93 13.89
C ASN A 94 6.78 5.31 13.70
N SER A 95 5.89 4.72 14.50
CA SER A 95 4.44 5.02 14.47
C SER A 95 4.15 6.47 14.87
N ILE A 96 4.86 6.98 15.90
CA ILE A 96 4.76 8.38 16.31
C ILE A 96 5.25 9.29 15.18
N LEU A 97 6.42 9.02 14.61
CA LEU A 97 6.97 9.83 13.52
C LEU A 97 6.06 9.86 12.29
N MET A 98 5.41 8.74 11.94
CA MET A 98 4.49 8.65 10.81
C MET A 98 3.13 9.31 11.07
N SER A 99 2.70 9.40 12.34
CA SER A 99 1.41 10.02 12.71
C SER A 99 1.48 11.53 12.89
N ILE A 100 2.66 12.11 13.15
CA ILE A 100 2.81 13.56 13.30
C ILE A 100 2.42 14.33 12.02
N PRO A 101 2.92 14.00 10.81
CA PRO A 101 2.56 14.71 9.59
C PRO A 101 1.05 14.74 9.28
N PRO A 102 0.30 13.63 9.31
CA PRO A 102 -1.13 13.67 9.06
C PRO A 102 -1.90 14.44 10.14
N LEU A 103 -1.47 14.41 11.41
CA LEU A 103 -2.09 15.23 12.46
C LEU A 103 -1.96 16.72 12.16
N ILE A 104 -0.76 17.16 11.77
CA ILE A 104 -0.53 18.55 11.35
C ILE A 104 -1.39 18.86 10.10
N PHE A 105 -1.37 17.98 9.10
CA PHE A 105 -2.12 18.15 7.86
C PHE A 105 -3.64 18.25 8.11
N ILE A 106 -4.20 17.46 9.01
CA ILE A 106 -5.62 17.48 9.38
C ILE A 106 -5.98 18.80 10.08
N LEU A 107 -5.12 19.36 10.94
CA LEU A 107 -5.38 20.66 11.57
C LEU A 107 -5.45 21.79 10.52
N PHE A 108 -4.55 21.77 9.53
CA PHE A 108 -4.58 22.73 8.42
C PHE A 108 -5.77 22.52 7.48
N MET A 109 -6.00 21.28 7.05
CA MET A 109 -7.11 20.92 6.16
C MET A 109 -8.48 21.13 6.83
N GLY A 110 -8.59 20.93 8.14
CA GLY A 110 -9.80 21.20 8.92
C GLY A 110 -10.15 22.68 8.92
N ALA A 111 -9.20 23.55 9.29
CA ALA A 111 -9.40 25.00 9.25
C ALA A 111 -9.63 25.54 7.82
N TRP A 112 -9.01 24.91 6.82
CA TRP A 112 -9.23 25.23 5.41
C TRP A 112 -10.63 24.77 4.94
N SER A 113 -11.06 23.58 5.35
CA SER A 113 -12.39 23.04 5.09
C SER A 113 -13.48 23.93 5.69
N ASP A 114 -13.29 24.48 6.89
CA ASP A 114 -14.29 25.36 7.51
C ASP A 114 -14.42 26.72 6.80
N LYS A 115 -13.29 27.25 6.29
CA LYS A 115 -13.27 28.57 5.63
C LYS A 115 -13.69 28.51 4.16
N TYR A 116 -13.40 27.41 3.45
CA TYR A 116 -13.66 27.26 2.01
C TYR A 116 -14.75 26.21 1.68
N GLY A 117 -15.21 25.42 2.65
CA GLY A 117 -16.13 24.28 2.45
C GLY A 117 -17.63 24.61 2.48
N ARG A 118 -18.03 25.86 2.72
CA ARG A 118 -19.44 26.26 2.54
C ARG A 118 -19.75 26.51 1.06
N LYS A 119 -19.80 25.41 0.30
CA LYS A 119 -20.68 25.13 -0.86
C LYS A 119 -20.10 23.97 -1.70
N VAL A 120 -20.33 22.69 -1.32
CA VAL A 120 -20.68 21.61 -2.28
C VAL A 120 -21.39 20.45 -1.53
N ARG A 121 -22.73 20.44 -1.59
CA ARG A 121 -23.61 19.27 -1.77
C ARG A 121 -23.29 17.92 -1.07
N LEU A 122 -23.02 17.87 0.23
CA LEU A 122 -22.99 16.59 0.99
C LEU A 122 -24.33 16.20 1.64
N CYS A 123 -25.37 17.04 1.55
CA CYS A 123 -26.71 16.74 2.10
C CYS A 123 -27.69 16.13 1.06
N HIS A 124 -27.22 15.64 -0.09
CA HIS A 124 -28.08 15.04 -1.14
C HIS A 124 -27.71 13.58 -1.45
N ILE A 125 -26.75 12.98 -0.75
CA ILE A 125 -26.26 11.61 -1.00
C ILE A 125 -26.20 10.75 0.28
N ILE A 126 -26.85 11.19 1.36
CA ILE A 126 -27.30 10.28 2.45
C ILE A 126 -28.81 10.17 2.35
#